data_AF-A0A953WFX5-F1
#
_entry.id   AF-A0A953WFX5-F1
#
_cell.length_a   1.000
_cell.length_b   1.000
_cell.length_c   1.000
_cell.angle_alpha   90.00
_cell.angle_beta   90.00
_cell.angle_gamma   90.00
#
_symmetry.space_group_name_H-M   'P 1'
#
loop_
_entity.id
_entity.type
_entity.pdbx_description
1 polymer ?
#
loop_
_entity_poly.entity_id
_entity_poly.type
_entity_poly.pdbx_seq_one_letter_code
_entity_poly.pdbx_strand_id
1 'polypeptide(L)'
;MPISDHRLERALGIAAQVVDLFGEKYWPIVERLESELEARRNRQSRLRTYLQMERSTKRKESTAESQKIARASSGYGSTNAPQTFHSDITF
;
A
#
# COMPACT_ATOMS: atom_id res chain seq x y z
N MET A 1 21.17 4.74 16.63
CA MET A 1 21.10 3.58 15.71
C MET A 1 19.88 2.74 16.06
N PRO A 2 18.84 2.66 15.21
CA PRO A 2 17.69 1.78 15.48
C PRO A 2 18.15 0.32 15.46
N ILE A 3 17.73 -0.46 16.45
CA ILE A 3 17.98 -1.91 16.47
C ILE A 3 17.13 -2.55 15.38
N SER A 4 17.75 -3.22 14.41
CA SER A 4 17.04 -3.97 13.37
C SER A 4 16.49 -5.29 13.90
N ASP A 5 15.46 -5.81 13.25
CA ASP A 5 14.83 -7.09 13.62
C ASP A 5 15.85 -8.24 13.55
N HIS A 6 16.78 -8.22 12.59
CA HIS A 6 17.89 -9.17 12.51
C HIS A 6 18.82 -9.16 13.73
N ARG A 7 19.05 -8.01 14.36
CA ARG A 7 19.85 -7.96 15.60
C ARG A 7 19.07 -8.58 16.76
N LEU A 8 17.75 -8.46 16.76
CA LEU A 8 16.88 -9.09 17.74
C LEU A 8 16.85 -10.62 17.57
N GLU A 9 16.73 -11.10 16.33
CA GLU A 9 16.81 -12.52 15.99
C GLU A 9 18.15 -13.14 16.40
N ARG A 10 19.27 -12.42 16.15
CA ARG A 10 20.58 -12.87 16.62
C ARG A 10 20.64 -12.93 18.15
N ALA A 11 20.12 -11.92 18.84
CA ALA A 11 20.10 -11.89 20.31
C ALA A 11 19.26 -13.04 20.87
N LEU A 12 18.16 -13.41 20.21
CA LEU A 12 17.34 -14.56 20.58
C LEU A 12 18.12 -15.88 20.47
N GLY A 13 18.89 -16.06 19.40
CA GLY A 13 19.77 -17.22 19.25
C GLY A 13 20.82 -17.33 20.37
N ILE A 14 21.40 -16.21 20.78
CA ILE A 14 22.33 -16.16 21.93
C ILE A 14 21.60 -16.48 23.23
N ALA A 15 20.40 -15.91 23.45
CA ALA A 15 19.61 -16.15 24.66
C ALA A 15 19.21 -17.64 24.78
N ALA A 16 18.88 -18.30 23.67
CA ALA A 16 18.60 -19.73 23.65
C ALA A 16 19.82 -20.56 24.08
N GLN A 17 21.02 -20.21 23.60
CA GLN A 17 22.27 -20.86 24.06
C GLN A 17 22.51 -20.65 25.56
N VAL A 18 22.19 -19.47 26.09
CA VAL A 18 22.31 -19.19 27.53
C VAL A 18 21.34 -20.04 28.34
N VAL A 19 20.10 -20.23 27.87
CA VAL A 19 19.15 -21.15 28.52
C VAL A 19 19.66 -22.57 28.47
N ASP A 20 20.17 -23.03 27.33
CA ASP A 20 20.70 -24.39 27.17
C ASP A 20 21.87 -24.66 28.13
N LEU A 21 22.74 -23.67 28.33
CA LEU A 21 23.93 -23.79 29.19
C LEU A 21 23.65 -23.60 30.68
N PHE A 22 22.73 -22.70 31.04
CA PHE A 22 22.53 -22.25 32.43
C PHE A 22 21.12 -22.48 32.97
N GLY A 23 20.24 -23.10 32.18
CA GLY A 23 18.90 -23.52 32.56
C GLY A 23 17.84 -22.43 32.53
N GLU A 24 16.66 -22.80 33.04
CA GLU A 24 15.41 -22.04 32.93
C GLU A 24 15.43 -20.64 33.56
N LYS A 25 16.40 -20.35 34.43
CA LYS A 25 16.55 -19.01 35.05
C LYS A 25 16.67 -17.89 34.00
N TYR A 26 17.17 -18.21 32.81
CA TYR A 26 17.38 -17.23 31.73
C TYR A 26 16.22 -17.18 30.72
N TRP A 27 15.21 -18.04 30.89
CA TRP A 27 14.02 -18.06 30.05
C TRP A 27 13.33 -16.69 29.91
N PRO A 28 13.22 -15.85 30.97
CA PRO A 28 12.60 -14.53 30.84
C PRO A 28 13.28 -13.61 29.81
N ILE A 29 14.56 -13.83 29.48
CA ILE A 29 15.27 -13.08 28.45
C ILE A 29 14.76 -13.48 27.06
N VAL A 30 14.58 -14.78 26.83
CA VAL A 30 14.04 -15.32 25.58
C VAL A 30 12.63 -14.78 25.35
N GLU A 31 11.74 -14.92 26.32
CA GLU A 31 10.35 -14.47 26.23
C GLU A 31 10.23 -12.97 25.91
N ARG A 32 11.09 -12.16 26.54
CA ARG A 32 11.11 -10.72 26.31
C ARG A 32 11.58 -10.37 24.90
N LEU A 33 12.57 -11.09 24.37
CA LEU A 33 13.07 -10.88 23.01
C LEU A 33 12.04 -11.31 21.96
N GLU A 34 11.33 -12.43 22.18
CA GLU A 34 10.24 -12.88 21.33
C GLU A 34 9.09 -11.88 21.30
N SER A 35 8.66 -11.42 22.49
CA SER A 35 7.58 -10.45 22.63
C SER A 35 7.88 -9.13 21.91
N GLU A 36 9.12 -8.64 22.02
CA GLU A 36 9.53 -7.42 21.32
C GLU A 36 9.59 -7.62 19.80
N LEU A 37 10.08 -8.78 19.34
CA LEU A 37 10.12 -9.11 17.90
C LEU A 37 8.71 -9.18 17.31
N GLU A 38 7.79 -9.83 18.02
CA GLU A 38 6.40 -9.93 17.63
C GLU A 38 5.71 -8.56 17.61
N ALA A 39 5.91 -7.75 18.65
CA ALA A 39 5.36 -6.39 18.72
C ALA A 39 5.84 -5.51 17.54
N ARG A 40 7.09 -5.68 17.09
CA ARG A 40 7.62 -4.98 15.92
C ARG A 40 6.99 -5.46 14.62
N ARG A 41 6.92 -6.77 14.43
CA ARG A 41 6.29 -7.38 13.24
C ARG A 41 4.81 -6.98 13.15
N ASN A 42 4.09 -6.95 14.27
CA ASN A 42 2.70 -6.50 14.34
C ASN A 42 2.55 -5.01 13.98
N ARG A 43 3.44 -4.14 14.49
CA ARG A 43 3.45 -2.72 14.11
C ARG A 43 3.68 -2.53 12.61
N GLN A 44 4.65 -3.23 12.03
CA GLN A 44 4.94 -3.18 10.59
C GLN A 44 3.77 -3.71 9.75
N SER A 45 3.16 -4.83 10.17
CA SER A 45 2.00 -5.41 9.51
C SER A 45 0.82 -4.43 9.48
N ARG A 46 0.47 -3.84 10.63
CA ARG A 46 -0.58 -2.83 10.72
C ARG A 46 -0.29 -1.63 9.81
N LEU A 47 0.92 -1.10 9.86
CA LEU A 47 1.33 0.03 9.01
C LEU A 47 1.16 -0.31 7.51
N ARG A 48 1.61 -1.50 7.10
CA ARG A 48 1.48 -1.97 5.72
C ARG A 48 0.02 -2.08 5.29
N THR A 49 -0.84 -2.64 6.13
CA THR A 49 -2.28 -2.76 5.86
C THR A 49 -2.93 -1.39 5.67
N TYR A 50 -2.66 -0.43 6.55
CA TYR A 50 -3.21 0.93 6.42
C TYR A 50 -2.72 1.62 5.14
N LEU A 51 -1.42 1.54 4.85
CA LEU A 51 -0.87 2.15 3.63
C LEU A 51 -1.40 1.49 2.35
N GLN A 52 -1.65 0.19 2.35
CA GLN A 52 -2.26 -0.51 1.22
C GLN A 52 -3.72 -0.11 1.03
N MET A 53 -4.47 0.07 2.12
CA MET A 53 -5.86 0.53 2.09
C MET A 53 -5.95 1.94 1.51
N GLU A 54 -5.15 2.89 2.02
CA GLU A 54 -5.07 4.27 1.51
C GLU A 54 -4.73 4.34 0.01
N ARG A 55 -3.81 3.51 -0.46
CA ARG A 55 -3.48 3.43 -1.89
C ARG A 55 -4.64 2.89 -2.72
N SER A 56 -5.42 1.97 -2.15
CA SER A 56 -6.54 1.32 -2.84
C SER A 56 -7.76 2.23 -2.91
N THR A 57 -8.04 3.03 -1.88
CA THR A 57 -9.10 4.04 -1.87
C THR A 57 -8.81 5.13 -2.89
N LYS A 58 -7.60 5.69 -2.88
CA LYS A 58 -7.15 6.70 -3.85
C LYS A 58 -7.27 6.21 -5.31
N ARG A 59 -6.95 4.94 -5.57
CA ARG A 59 -7.06 4.34 -6.91
C ARG A 59 -8.52 4.17 -7.36
N LYS A 60 -9.44 3.90 -6.44
CA LYS A 60 -10.88 3.81 -6.75
C LYS A 60 -11.47 5.17 -7.06
N GLU A 61 -11.09 6.20 -6.32
CA GLU A 61 -11.50 7.58 -6.55
C GLU A 61 -11.02 8.10 -7.91
N SER A 62 -9.73 7.90 -8.25
CA SER A 62 -9.20 8.32 -9.56
C SER A 62 -9.87 7.60 -10.73
N THR A 63 -10.25 6.34 -10.54
CA THR A 63 -10.94 5.53 -11.56
C THR A 63 -12.39 6.00 -11.73
N ALA A 64 -13.09 6.28 -10.63
CA ALA A 64 -14.46 6.80 -10.65
C ALA A 64 -14.54 8.19 -11.29
N GLU A 65 -13.55 9.05 -11.01
CA GLU A 65 -13.45 10.39 -11.59
C GLU A 65 -13.18 10.33 -13.11
N SER A 66 -12.24 9.48 -13.54
CA SER A 66 -11.97 9.24 -14.96
C SER A 66 -13.21 8.71 -15.70
N GLN A 67 -13.99 7.82 -15.06
CA GLN A 67 -15.20 7.27 -15.66
C GLN A 67 -16.36 8.28 -15.72
N LYS A 68 -16.43 9.25 -14.79
CA LYS A 68 -17.41 10.36 -14.84
C LYS A 68 -17.08 11.34 -15.96
N ILE A 69 -15.80 11.73 -16.10
CA ILE A 69 -15.34 12.62 -17.18
C ILE A 69 -15.63 12.01 -18.55
N ALA A 70 -15.33 10.72 -18.74
CA ALA A 70 -15.58 10.01 -20.01
C ALA A 70 -17.09 9.91 -20.36
N ARG A 71 -17.96 9.74 -19.37
CA ARG A 71 -19.42 9.75 -19.58
C ARG A 71 -19.94 11.14 -19.94
N ALA A 72 -19.40 12.19 -19.33
CA ALA A 72 -19.77 13.57 -19.63
C ALA A 72 -19.33 13.99 -21.04
N SER A 73 -18.18 13.55 -21.53
CA SER A 73 -17.70 13.85 -22.89
C SER A 73 -18.47 13.11 -23.99
N SER A 74 -19.08 11.95 -23.68
CA SER A 74 -19.87 11.18 -24.66
C SER A 74 -21.21 11.84 -25.03
N GLY A 75 -21.67 12.84 -24.27
CA GLY A 75 -22.93 13.55 -24.52
C GLY A 75 -22.82 14.80 -25.40
N TYR A 76 -21.61 15.24 -25.74
CA TYR A 76 -21.36 16.44 -26.57
C TYR A 76 -20.82 16.04 -27.94
N GLY A 77 -21.69 15.52 -28.79
CA GLY A 77 -21.29 15.01 -30.10
C GLY A 77 -22.42 15.02 -31.13
N SER A 78 -23.14 16.13 -31.25
CA SER A 78 -23.91 16.42 -32.46
C SER A 78 -24.18 17.93 -32.56
N THR A 79 -23.20 18.67 -33.03
CA THR A 79 -23.42 20.03 -33.54
C THR A 79 -23.11 20.02 -35.02
N ASN A 80 -24.16 20.33 -35.80
CA ASN A 80 -24.23 20.33 -37.26
C ASN A 80 -22.95 20.84 -37.95
N ALA A 81 -22.46 20.06 -38.91
CA ALA A 81 -21.44 20.49 -39.84
C ALA A 81 -21.97 21.67 -40.69
N PRO A 82 -21.17 22.71 -40.97
CA PRO A 82 -21.57 23.79 -41.86
C PRO A 82 -21.70 23.26 -43.29
N GLN A 83 -22.90 23.35 -43.87
CA GLN A 83 -23.14 22.99 -45.26
C GLN A 83 -22.42 24.00 -46.17
N THR A 84 -21.41 23.52 -46.89
CA THR A 84 -20.80 24.23 -48.01
C THR A 84 -21.82 24.40 -49.12
N PHE A 85 -22.31 25.62 -49.32
CA PHE A 85 -23.14 26.00 -50.46
C PHE A 85 -22.29 25.98 -51.73
N HIS A 86 -22.62 25.08 -52.66
CA HIS A 86 -22.10 25.07 -54.02
C HIS A 86 -22.90 26.11 -54.84
N SER A 87 -22.22 27.14 -55.33
CA SER A 87 -22.81 28.13 -56.24
C SER A 87 -22.50 27.74 -57.68
N ASP A 88 -23.50 27.24 -58.41
CA ASP A 88 -23.44 27.11 -59.87
C ASP A 88 -24.71 27.72 -60.47
N ILE A 89 -24.60 28.94 -60.99
CA ILE A 89 -25.55 29.47 -61.97
C ILE A 89 -24.73 30.15 -63.08
N THR A 90 -24.69 29.45 -64.22
CA THR A 90 -24.18 29.91 -65.51
C THR A 90 -25.22 30.82 -66.19
N PHE A 91 -24.76 31.90 -66.83
CA PHE A 91 -25.58 32.84 -67.61
C PHE A 91 -25.65 32.43 -69.08
#